data_AF-A0A1V1HZK0-F1
#
_entry.id   AF-A0A1V1HZK0-F1
#
_cell.length_a   1.000
_cell.length_b   1.000
_cell.length_c   1.000
_cell.angle_alpha   90.00
_cell.angle_beta   90.00
_cell.angle_gamma   90.00
#
_symmetry.space_group_name_H-M   'P 1'
#
loop_
_entity.id
_entity.type
_entity.pdbx_description
1 polymer ?
#
loop_
_entity_poly.entity_id
_entity_poly.type
_entity_poly.pdbx_seq_one_letter_code
_entity_poly.pdbx_strand_id
1 'polypeptide(L)'
;MKKAIITLSLICTGLLATSNIGDIVFAQDSQEDINKNNNVEVQIINKLNKDEAEELLSMYNPNVKYIYQGTENDFTALKEKGLKGYVFLMDADGDLGMFVNKDDAKIYYFHPSGYLELAQ
;
A
#
# COMPACT_ATOMS: atom_id res chain seq x y z
N MET A 1 22.15 -32.17 -50.65
CA MET A 1 22.82 -30.85 -50.74
C MET A 1 22.28 -29.95 -49.65
N LYS A 2 23.21 -29.47 -48.82
CA LYS A 2 23.21 -28.32 -47.88
C LYS A 2 21.92 -28.02 -47.08
N LYS A 3 21.93 -28.45 -45.81
CA LYS A 3 21.15 -27.84 -44.73
C LYS A 3 21.81 -26.50 -44.40
N ALA A 4 21.06 -25.40 -44.47
CA ALA A 4 21.55 -24.07 -44.11
C ALA A 4 21.42 -23.87 -42.59
N ILE A 5 22.56 -23.72 -41.93
CA ILE A 5 22.65 -23.18 -40.57
C ILE A 5 22.88 -21.68 -40.74
N ILE A 6 22.00 -20.85 -40.20
CA ILE A 6 22.23 -19.41 -40.08
C ILE A 6 22.33 -19.12 -38.59
N THR A 7 23.56 -19.10 -38.09
CA THR A 7 23.87 -18.50 -36.79
C THR A 7 23.92 -16.99 -37.00
N LEU A 8 22.98 -16.25 -36.41
CA LEU A 8 23.09 -14.79 -36.33
C LEU A 8 23.16 -14.39 -34.86
N SER A 9 24.38 -14.38 -34.34
CA SER A 9 24.72 -13.73 -33.07
C SER A 9 24.63 -12.22 -33.27
N LEU A 10 23.55 -11.61 -32.78
CA LEU A 10 23.47 -10.16 -32.62
C LEU A 10 23.92 -9.82 -31.20
N ILE A 11 25.19 -9.44 -31.10
CA ILE A 11 25.79 -8.81 -29.92
C ILE A 11 25.23 -7.39 -29.85
N CYS A 12 24.26 -7.16 -28.98
CA CYS A 12 23.90 -5.80 -28.54
C CYS A 12 24.62 -5.52 -27.22
N THR A 13 25.89 -5.12 -27.34
CA THR A 13 26.52 -4.28 -26.31
C THR A 13 25.83 -2.93 -26.31
N GLY A 14 25.09 -2.63 -25.24
CA GLY A 14 24.39 -1.37 -25.06
C GLY A 14 23.98 -1.15 -23.60
N LEU A 15 24.99 -0.81 -22.78
CA LEU A 15 24.91 0.06 -21.61
C LEU A 15 23.82 -0.24 -20.56
N LEU A 16 24.19 -0.99 -19.51
CA LEU A 16 23.49 -0.95 -18.22
C LEU A 16 23.73 0.42 -17.58
N ALA A 17 22.85 1.38 -17.86
CA ALA A 17 22.70 2.57 -17.04
C ALA A 17 21.69 2.25 -15.93
N THR A 18 22.16 2.27 -14.69
CA THR A 18 21.37 2.13 -13.48
C THR A 18 20.50 3.37 -13.27
N SER A 19 19.19 3.20 -13.37
CA SER A 19 18.20 3.96 -12.60
C SER A 19 16.87 3.22 -12.65
N ASN A 20 16.13 3.28 -11.54
CA ASN A 20 14.83 2.64 -11.35
C ASN A 20 13.82 3.31 -12.30
N ILE A 21 13.56 2.70 -13.46
CA ILE A 21 12.58 3.21 -14.43
C ILE A 21 11.23 2.60 -14.06
N GLY A 22 10.40 3.40 -13.40
CA GLY A 22 8.95 3.18 -13.42
C GLY A 22 8.44 3.30 -14.85
N ASP A 23 7.59 2.36 -15.23
CA ASP A 23 6.81 2.27 -16.47
C ASP A 23 7.59 2.32 -17.80
N ILE A 24 7.98 1.14 -18.28
CA ILE A 24 8.29 0.91 -19.69
C ILE A 24 6.96 0.68 -20.43
N VAL A 25 6.44 1.72 -21.10
CA VAL A 25 5.30 1.60 -22.03
C VAL A 25 5.85 1.49 -23.45
N PHE A 26 5.65 0.33 -24.09
CA PHE A 26 5.86 0.17 -25.53
C PHE A 26 4.59 0.64 -26.26
N ALA A 27 4.70 1.75 -26.99
CA ALA A 27 3.70 2.09 -28.01
C ALA A 27 4.02 1.29 -29.27
N GLN A 28 3.21 0.26 -29.57
CA GLN A 28 3.18 -0.35 -30.89
C GLN A 28 1.74 -0.32 -31.40
N ASP A 29 1.53 0.59 -32.34
CA ASP A 29 0.26 0.87 -33.00
C ASP A 29 -0.04 -0.22 -34.04
N SER A 30 -1.17 -0.93 -33.87
CA SER A 30 -2.14 -1.25 -34.94
C SER A 30 -3.31 -2.04 -34.35
N GLN A 31 -4.52 -1.53 -34.60
CA GLN A 31 -5.80 -2.09 -34.16
C GLN A 31 -6.15 -3.39 -34.89
N GLU A 32 -6.65 -4.38 -34.15
CA GLU A 32 -7.82 -5.16 -34.58
C GLU A 32 -8.57 -5.70 -33.34
N ASP A 33 -9.88 -5.44 -33.30
CA ASP A 33 -10.81 -5.76 -32.23
C ASP A 33 -10.90 -7.27 -31.96
N ILE A 34 -10.63 -7.68 -30.72
CA ILE A 34 -11.29 -8.86 -30.13
C ILE A 34 -11.79 -8.50 -28.73
N ASN A 35 -13.10 -8.25 -28.66
CA ASN A 35 -13.92 -8.36 -27.47
C ASN A 35 -13.59 -9.67 -26.72
N LYS A 36 -12.88 -9.55 -25.60
CA LYS A 36 -12.98 -10.53 -24.51
C LYS A 36 -12.84 -9.82 -23.19
N ASN A 37 -14.01 -9.55 -22.60
CA ASN A 37 -14.20 -9.10 -21.24
C ASN A 37 -13.48 -10.05 -20.27
N ASN A 38 -12.22 -9.79 -20.00
CA ASN A 38 -11.55 -10.26 -18.80
C ASN A 38 -11.40 -9.03 -17.93
N ASN A 39 -12.50 -8.68 -17.26
CA ASN A 39 -12.48 -7.76 -16.13
C ASN A 39 -11.74 -8.50 -15.01
N VAL A 40 -10.41 -8.59 -15.14
CA VAL A 40 -9.55 -8.90 -14.01
C VAL A 40 -9.58 -7.60 -13.22
N GLU A 41 -10.55 -7.53 -12.32
CA GLU A 41 -10.55 -6.56 -11.24
C GLU A 41 -9.28 -6.86 -10.44
N VAL A 42 -8.17 -6.26 -10.86
CA VAL A 42 -7.05 -6.01 -9.97
C VAL A 42 -7.69 -5.17 -8.89
N GLN A 43 -8.05 -5.81 -7.78
CA GLN A 43 -8.36 -5.10 -6.55
C GLN A 43 -7.10 -4.32 -6.24
N ILE A 44 -7.03 -3.08 -6.74
CA ILE A 44 -6.15 -2.08 -6.16
C ILE A 44 -6.71 -1.97 -4.75
N ILE A 45 -6.06 -2.67 -3.81
CA ILE A 45 -6.30 -2.42 -2.40
C ILE A 45 -5.77 -1.01 -2.21
N ASN A 46 -6.64 -0.02 -2.40
CA ASN A 46 -6.32 1.36 -2.10
C ASN A 46 -5.94 1.36 -0.63
N LYS A 47 -4.66 1.56 -0.36
CA LYS A 47 -4.20 1.71 1.01
C LYS A 47 -4.94 2.88 1.61
N LEU A 48 -5.46 2.65 2.80
CA LEU A 48 -6.21 3.66 3.51
C LEU A 48 -5.36 4.92 3.63
N ASN A 49 -5.95 6.06 3.31
CA ASN A 49 -5.33 7.36 3.60
C ASN A 49 -5.73 7.83 5.00
N LYS A 50 -5.16 8.96 5.44
CA LYS A 50 -5.37 9.50 6.79
C LYS A 50 -6.84 9.89 7.04
N ASP A 51 -7.50 10.50 6.05
CA ASP A 51 -8.88 10.97 6.19
C ASP A 51 -9.85 9.77 6.23
N GLU A 52 -9.62 8.76 5.39
CA GLU A 52 -10.37 7.50 5.44
C GLU A 52 -10.19 6.76 6.77
N ALA A 53 -8.99 6.78 7.36
CA ALA A 53 -8.74 6.21 8.68
C ALA A 53 -9.51 6.91 9.80
N GLU A 54 -9.61 8.24 9.74
CA GLU A 54 -10.39 9.04 10.69
C GLU A 54 -11.91 8.79 10.52
N GLU A 55 -12.38 8.63 9.29
CA GLU A 55 -13.76 8.26 8.99
C GLU A 55 -14.10 6.85 9.52
N LEU A 56 -13.21 5.86 9.35
CA LEU A 56 -13.39 4.53 9.94
C LEU A 56 -13.55 4.60 11.46
N LEU A 57 -12.74 5.42 12.14
CA LEU A 57 -12.85 5.62 13.60
C LEU A 57 -14.18 6.29 13.98
N SER A 58 -14.62 7.27 13.20
CA SER A 58 -15.91 7.96 13.41
C SER A 58 -17.10 7.02 13.20
N MET A 59 -17.01 6.05 12.29
CA MET A 59 -18.02 4.99 12.14
C MET A 59 -17.97 3.96 13.27
N TYR A 60 -16.77 3.62 13.75
CA TYR A 60 -16.56 2.69 14.87
C TYR A 60 -17.12 3.25 16.18
N ASN A 61 -16.85 4.52 16.49
CA ASN A 61 -17.45 5.19 17.65
C ASN A 61 -17.76 6.67 17.33
N PRO A 62 -18.99 6.98 16.91
CA PRO A 62 -19.36 8.34 16.47
C PRO A 62 -19.45 9.36 17.61
N ASN A 63 -19.40 8.93 18.87
CA ASN A 63 -19.50 9.82 20.03
C ASN A 63 -18.14 10.34 20.50
N VAL A 64 -17.04 9.89 19.87
CA VAL A 64 -15.68 10.26 20.23
C VAL A 64 -15.05 11.04 19.09
N LYS A 65 -14.40 12.15 19.44
CA LYS A 65 -13.56 12.88 18.49
C LYS A 65 -12.15 12.30 18.52
N TYR A 66 -11.53 12.19 17.35
CA TYR A 66 -10.19 11.65 17.19
C TYR A 66 -9.21 12.76 16.83
N ILE A 67 -8.03 12.76 17.46
CA ILE A 67 -6.97 13.75 17.25
C ILE A 67 -5.77 13.04 16.65
N TYR A 68 -5.45 13.36 15.40
CA TYR A 68 -4.30 12.78 14.69
C TYR A 68 -2.99 13.04 15.43
N GLN A 69 -2.18 11.99 15.60
CA GLN A 69 -0.87 12.06 16.27
C GLN A 69 0.32 11.72 15.38
N GLY A 70 0.10 11.03 14.25
CA GLY A 70 1.20 10.63 13.38
C GLY A 70 0.98 9.29 12.70
N THR A 71 2.08 8.76 12.17
CA THR A 71 2.14 7.51 11.40
C THR A 71 2.93 6.44 12.16
N GLU A 72 3.05 5.24 11.59
CA GLU A 72 3.90 4.18 12.12
C GLU A 72 5.36 4.60 12.40
N ASN A 73 5.87 5.60 11.67
CA ASN A 73 7.28 6.01 11.76
C ASN A 73 7.58 6.83 13.02
N ASP A 74 6.55 7.45 13.58
CA ASP A 74 6.63 8.30 14.77
C ASP A 74 6.65 7.47 16.07
N PHE A 75 6.31 6.17 15.98
CA PHE A 75 6.22 5.28 17.13
C PHE A 75 7.10 4.03 16.94
N THR A 76 8.14 3.90 17.75
CA THR A 76 9.08 2.76 17.71
C THR A 76 8.37 1.41 17.74
N ALA A 77 7.36 1.25 18.60
CA ALA A 77 6.61 0.00 18.72
C ALA A 77 5.88 -0.42 17.43
N LEU A 78 5.36 0.53 16.65
CA LEU A 78 4.67 0.23 15.39
C LEU A 78 5.70 -0.10 14.29
N LYS A 79 6.76 0.69 14.21
CA LYS A 79 7.89 0.48 13.29
C LYS A 79 8.56 -0.88 13.47
N GLU A 80 8.86 -1.27 14.71
CA GLU A 80 9.49 -2.57 15.02
C GLU A 80 8.60 -3.76 14.68
N LYS A 81 7.26 -3.59 14.73
CA LYS A 81 6.29 -4.61 14.32
C LYS A 81 6.05 -4.62 12.80
N GLY A 82 6.64 -3.70 12.04
CA GLY A 82 6.41 -3.57 10.60
C GLY A 82 4.97 -3.15 10.24
N LEU A 83 4.24 -2.61 11.21
CA LEU A 83 2.87 -2.13 11.01
C LEU A 83 2.90 -0.80 10.29
N LYS A 84 1.85 -0.52 9.51
CA LYS A 84 1.75 0.71 8.74
C LYS A 84 0.37 1.30 8.90
N GLY A 85 0.28 2.60 9.17
CA GLY A 85 -1.01 3.18 9.50
C GLY A 85 -0.93 4.52 10.19
N TYR A 86 -2.02 4.87 10.85
CA TYR A 86 -2.23 6.19 11.44
C TYR A 86 -2.60 6.04 12.91
N VAL A 87 -2.05 6.92 13.74
CA VAL A 87 -2.33 6.96 15.18
C VAL A 87 -3.16 8.17 15.51
N PHE A 88 -4.20 7.95 16.32
CA PHE A 88 -5.11 8.96 16.81
C PHE A 88 -5.24 8.85 18.33
N LEU A 89 -5.44 9.97 19.02
CA LEU A 89 -5.90 9.98 20.41
C LEU A 89 -7.40 10.22 20.43
N MET A 90 -8.07 9.54 21.35
CA MET A 90 -9.46 9.84 21.67
C MET A 90 -9.49 11.14 22.48
N ASP A 91 -10.40 12.05 22.14
CA ASP A 91 -10.73 13.23 22.96
C ASP A 91 -11.62 12.79 24.12
N ALA A 92 -11.07 11.92 24.98
CA ALA A 92 -11.71 11.30 26.11
C ALA A 92 -10.67 10.98 27.19
N ASP A 93 -11.10 10.76 28.42
CA ASP A 93 -10.21 10.40 29.52
C ASP A 93 -9.60 9.01 29.29
N GLY A 94 -8.26 8.95 29.20
CA GLY A 94 -7.51 7.72 29.03
C GLY A 94 -6.09 7.96 28.54
N ASP A 95 -5.27 6.91 28.58
CA ASP A 95 -3.90 6.89 28.07
C ASP A 95 -3.76 6.12 26.75
N LEU A 96 -4.82 5.46 26.30
CA LEU A 96 -4.83 4.68 25.07
C LEU A 96 -5.12 5.55 23.83
N GLY A 97 -4.32 5.34 22.79
CA GLY A 97 -4.61 5.79 21.44
C GLY A 97 -5.28 4.70 20.60
N MET A 98 -5.65 5.08 19.39
CA MET A 98 -6.16 4.19 18.35
C MET A 98 -5.17 4.16 17.19
N PHE A 99 -4.76 2.97 16.78
CA PHE A 99 -3.98 2.74 15.58
C PHE A 99 -4.86 2.11 14.50
N VAL A 100 -4.89 2.71 13.32
CA VAL A 100 -5.61 2.18 12.16
C VAL A 100 -4.61 1.69 11.14
N ASN A 101 -4.63 0.39 10.83
CA ASN A 101 -3.73 -0.20 9.85
C ASN A 101 -4.19 0.15 8.43
N LYS A 102 -3.29 0.75 7.64
CA LYS A 102 -3.61 1.22 6.28
C LYS A 102 -3.71 0.13 5.24
N ASP A 103 -3.18 -1.07 5.53
CA ASP A 103 -3.19 -2.18 4.59
C ASP A 103 -4.45 -3.06 4.72
N ASP A 104 -5.06 -3.15 5.92
CA ASP A 104 -6.21 -4.03 6.18
C ASP A 104 -7.39 -3.37 6.93
N ALA A 105 -7.34 -2.05 7.13
CA ALA A 105 -8.39 -1.25 7.79
C ALA A 105 -8.75 -1.70 9.21
N LYS A 106 -7.93 -2.53 9.86
CA LYS A 106 -8.17 -2.93 11.25
C LYS A 106 -7.81 -1.81 12.22
N ILE A 107 -8.65 -1.67 13.24
CA ILE A 107 -8.51 -0.69 14.31
C ILE A 107 -7.95 -1.40 15.54
N TYR A 108 -6.97 -0.79 16.19
CA TYR A 108 -6.32 -1.31 17.40
C TYR A 108 -6.31 -0.26 18.50
N TYR A 109 -6.53 -0.68 19.74
CA TYR A 109 -6.07 0.06 20.91
C TYR A 109 -4.54 0.01 20.95
N PHE A 110 -3.91 1.16 21.16
CA PHE A 110 -2.47 1.33 21.05
C PHE A 110 -1.93 2.17 22.21
N HIS A 111 -0.76 1.77 22.74
CA HIS A 111 0.03 2.61 23.64
C HIS A 111 1.51 2.58 23.23
N PRO A 112 2.24 3.71 23.30
CA PRO A 112 3.66 3.77 22.91
C PRO A 112 4.60 2.80 23.64
N SER A 113 4.18 2.23 24.79
CA SER A 113 4.91 1.15 25.47
C SER A 113 5.01 -0.15 24.67
N GLY A 114 4.27 -0.27 23.57
CA GLY A 114 4.20 -1.47 22.75
C GLY A 114 2.92 -2.28 22.91
N TYR A 115 1.99 -1.80 23.74
CA TYR A 115 0.64 -2.34 23.81
C TYR A 115 -0.07 -2.19 22.47
N LEU A 116 -0.70 -3.26 22.03
CA LEU A 116 -1.52 -3.29 20.83
C LEU A 116 -2.58 -4.38 20.96
N GLU A 117 -3.84 -4.02 20.88
CA GLU A 117 -4.98 -4.93 20.97
C GLU A 117 -5.99 -4.60 19.87
N LEU A 118 -6.52 -5.61 19.19
CA LEU A 118 -7.54 -5.40 18.15
C LEU A 118 -8.84 -4.89 18.80
N ALA A 119 -9.36 -3.76 18.30
CA ALA A 119 -10.66 -3.25 18.70
C ALA A 119 -11.78 -4.13 18.11
N GLN A 120 -12.78 -4.49 18.91
CA GLN A 120 -13.89 -5.39 18.54
C GLN A 120 -15.16 -4.63 18.20
#